data_AF-A0A9E2UYB1-F1
#
_entry.id   AF-A0A9E2UYB1-F1
#
_cell.length_a   1.000
_cell.length_b   1.000
_cell.length_c   1.000
_cell.angle_alpha   90.00
_cell.angle_beta   90.00
_cell.angle_gamma   90.00
#
_symmetry.space_group_name_H-M   'P 1'
#
loop_
_entity.id
_entity.type
_entity.pdbx_description
1 polymer ?
#
loop_
_entity_poly.entity_id
_entity_poly.type
_entity_poly.pdbx_seq_one_letter_code
_entity_poly.pdbx_strand_id
1 'polypeptide(L)'
;VVAVETPGDKPRFAAMRQVSRVSGDEIKAMAQACLAPEVVARTDGWQAYRVLNSKSSFHVPIVTGSGKNAVRLFPWVHTLIANVKGNIRGVYHGVSDKHLSRYLAEFCYRFNRRFWEPQMFNRMITACLNTQTVTFSELRQ
;
A
#
# COMPACT_ATOMS: atom_id res chain seq x y z
N VAL A 1 -1.85 2.59 6.07
CA VAL A 1 -0.52 1.92 6.10
C VAL A 1 -0.04 1.71 4.67
N VAL A 2 1.26 1.88 4.42
CA VAL A 2 1.89 1.74 3.10
C VAL A 2 3.09 0.80 3.22
N ALA A 3 3.22 -0.15 2.29
CA ALA A 3 4.35 -1.05 2.19
C ALA A 3 4.85 -1.12 0.74
N VAL A 4 6.15 -1.35 0.57
CA VAL A 4 6.79 -1.47 -0.74
C VAL A 4 7.81 -2.61 -0.71
N GLU A 5 7.80 -3.43 -1.76
CA GLU A 5 8.82 -4.44 -2.02
C GLU A 5 9.95 -3.79 -2.83
N THR A 6 11.20 -3.93 -2.39
CA THR A 6 12.37 -3.32 -3.05
C THR A 6 13.48 -4.34 -3.35
N PRO A 7 13.33 -5.22 -4.35
CA PRO A 7 14.41 -6.10 -4.78
C PRO A 7 15.57 -5.26 -5.38
N GLY A 8 16.78 -5.39 -4.83
CA GLY A 8 17.94 -4.65 -5.33
C GLY A 8 17.78 -3.12 -5.32
N ASP A 9 17.08 -2.59 -4.32
CA ASP A 9 16.83 -1.15 -4.11
C ASP A 9 15.96 -0.45 -5.19
N LYS A 10 15.22 -1.22 -5.99
CA LYS A 10 14.20 -0.68 -6.91
C LYS A 10 12.82 -1.14 -6.46
N PRO A 11 11.80 -0.27 -6.47
CA PRO A 11 10.48 -0.65 -5.99
C PRO A 11 9.84 -1.58 -7.02
N ARG A 12 9.29 -2.71 -6.60
CA ARG A 12 8.62 -3.66 -7.49
C ARG A 12 7.12 -3.60 -7.29
N PHE A 13 6.65 -4.00 -6.11
CA PHE A 13 5.23 -3.96 -5.74
C PHE A 13 4.98 -3.03 -4.54
N ALA A 14 3.78 -2.47 -4.48
CA ALA A 14 3.29 -1.62 -3.41
C ALA A 14 1.94 -2.15 -2.89
N ALA A 15 1.71 -1.97 -1.60
CA ALA A 15 0.44 -2.22 -0.94
C ALA A 15 0.07 -1.02 -0.08
N MET A 16 -1.19 -0.57 -0.19
CA MET A 16 -1.71 0.56 0.57
C MET A 16 -3.08 0.21 1.13
N ARG A 17 -3.26 0.50 2.41
CA ARG A 17 -4.52 0.23 3.12
C ARG A 17 -4.95 1.43 3.93
N GLN A 18 -6.18 1.88 3.72
CA GLN A 18 -6.87 2.82 4.59
C GLN A 18 -7.11 2.12 5.93
N VAL A 19 -6.79 2.81 7.02
CA VAL A 19 -7.00 2.33 8.39
C VAL A 19 -7.67 3.45 9.17
N SER A 20 -8.67 3.13 9.99
CA SER A 20 -9.37 4.10 10.83
C SER A 20 -8.46 4.67 11.92
N ARG A 21 -7.53 3.84 12.42
CA ARG A 21 -6.47 4.23 13.33
C ARG A 21 -5.22 3.44 13.00
N VAL A 22 -4.06 4.09 13.04
CA VAL A 22 -2.80 3.35 12.92
C VAL A 22 -2.54 2.66 14.27
N SER A 23 -2.63 1.33 14.30
CA SER A 23 -2.43 0.50 15.50
C SER A 23 -1.62 -0.75 15.16
N GLY A 24 -1.12 -1.42 16.20
CA GLY A 24 -0.44 -2.71 16.04
C GLY A 24 -1.34 -3.76 15.39
N ASP A 25 -2.62 -3.81 15.74
CA ASP A 25 -3.56 -4.79 15.17
C ASP A 25 -3.78 -4.57 13.67
N GLU A 26 -3.95 -3.32 13.24
CA GLU A 26 -4.09 -2.99 11.81
C GLU A 26 -2.81 -3.29 11.03
N ILE A 27 -1.64 -3.01 11.62
CA ILE A 27 -0.34 -3.36 11.03
C ILE A 27 -0.20 -4.88 10.90
N LYS A 28 -0.57 -5.63 11.93
CA LYS A 28 -0.52 -7.10 11.93
C LYS A 28 -1.48 -7.68 10.88
N ALA A 29 -2.70 -7.18 10.81
CA ALA A 29 -3.70 -7.61 9.83
C ALA A 29 -3.22 -7.35 8.39
N MET A 30 -2.62 -6.18 8.13
CA MET A 30 -2.04 -5.88 6.82
C MET A 30 -0.83 -6.79 6.51
N ALA A 31 0.03 -7.02 7.50
CA ALA A 31 1.20 -7.89 7.33
C ALA A 31 0.79 -9.31 6.95
N GLN A 32 -0.16 -9.90 7.67
CA GLN A 32 -0.68 -11.24 7.40
C GLN A 32 -1.35 -11.35 6.02
N ALA A 33 -1.99 -10.28 5.55
CA ALA A 33 -2.67 -10.28 4.26
C ALA A 33 -1.74 -10.05 3.06
N CYS A 34 -0.60 -9.38 3.27
CA CYS A 34 0.23 -8.88 2.16
C CYS A 34 1.68 -9.39 2.15
N LEU A 35 2.21 -9.88 3.28
CA LEU A 35 3.59 -10.33 3.39
C LEU A 35 3.67 -11.85 3.29
N ALA A 36 4.59 -12.34 2.46
CA ALA A 36 4.93 -13.76 2.45
C ALA A 36 5.74 -14.13 3.71
N PRO A 37 5.69 -15.40 4.18
CA PRO A 37 6.38 -15.82 5.40
C PRO A 37 7.89 -15.53 5.43
N GLU A 38 8.53 -15.55 4.27
CA GLU A 38 9.98 -15.42 4.12
C GLU A 38 10.48 -13.95 4.04
N VAL A 39 9.59 -12.96 4.07
CA VAL A 39 10.01 -11.56 3.83
C VAL A 39 10.63 -10.91 5.06
N VAL A 40 11.57 -10.00 4.81
CA VAL A 40 12.14 -9.11 5.83
C VAL A 40 11.41 -7.77 5.80
N ALA A 41 10.62 -7.49 6.83
CA ALA A 41 9.95 -6.20 7.01
C ALA A 41 10.91 -5.19 7.65
N ARG A 42 11.16 -4.06 6.96
CA ARG A 42 11.96 -2.93 7.48
C ARG A 42 11.04 -1.77 7.81
N THR A 43 11.11 -1.24 9.03
CA THR A 43 10.21 -0.18 9.51
C THR A 43 10.99 0.97 10.17
N ASP A 44 10.34 2.11 10.36
CA ASP A 44 10.91 3.33 10.94
C ASP A 44 11.15 3.27 12.47
N GLY A 45 10.87 2.12 13.10
CA GLY A 45 11.08 1.90 14.52
C GLY A 45 9.91 2.34 15.41
N TRP A 46 8.77 2.72 14.86
CA TRP A 46 7.59 3.02 15.68
C TRP A 46 7.10 1.80 16.47
N GLN A 47 6.71 2.01 17.73
CA GLN A 47 6.43 0.91 18.68
C GLN A 47 5.34 -0.06 18.22
N ALA A 48 4.36 0.43 17.44
CA ALA A 48 3.28 -0.40 16.92
C ALA A 48 3.77 -1.52 15.97
N TYR A 49 4.95 -1.40 15.36
CA TYR A 49 5.53 -2.43 14.50
C TYR A 49 6.08 -3.64 15.26
N ARG A 50 6.16 -3.61 16.60
CA ARG A 50 6.59 -4.77 17.42
C ARG A 50 5.75 -6.03 17.17
N VAL A 51 4.51 -5.87 16.74
CA VAL A 51 3.62 -6.97 16.34
C VAL A 51 4.19 -7.84 15.21
N LEU A 52 5.07 -7.28 14.37
CA LEU A 52 5.70 -7.96 13.25
C LEU A 52 6.78 -8.96 13.67
N ASN A 53 7.21 -8.93 14.94
CA ASN A 53 8.16 -9.91 15.48
C ASN A 53 7.52 -11.31 15.68
N SER A 54 6.20 -11.44 15.48
CA SER A 54 5.48 -12.70 15.71
C SER A 54 5.45 -13.59 14.45
N LYS A 55 6.34 -14.59 14.44
CA LYS A 55 6.31 -15.86 13.70
C LYS A 55 6.32 -15.91 12.15
N SER A 56 6.01 -14.86 11.39
CA SER A 56 5.89 -14.98 9.91
C SER A 56 6.64 -13.93 9.09
N SER A 57 7.45 -13.07 9.69
CA SER A 57 8.29 -12.13 8.95
C SER A 57 9.47 -11.74 9.82
N PHE A 58 10.67 -11.65 9.24
CA PHE A 58 11.81 -11.09 9.94
C PHE A 58 11.63 -9.57 10.01
N HIS A 59 11.47 -9.01 11.21
CA HIS A 59 11.31 -7.57 11.38
C HIS A 59 12.62 -6.91 11.80
N VAL A 60 13.07 -5.94 11.00
CA VAL A 60 14.25 -5.12 11.26
C VAL A 60 13.80 -3.68 11.50
N PRO A 61 13.64 -3.25 12.77
CA PRO A 61 13.34 -1.86 13.08
C PRO A 61 14.59 -1.00 12.81
N ILE A 62 14.44 0.06 12.03
CA ILE A 62 15.50 1.05 11.79
C ILE A 62 15.03 2.34 12.45
N VAL A 63 15.57 2.64 13.64
CA VAL A 63 15.26 3.87 14.34
C VAL A 63 15.86 5.04 13.56
N THR A 64 15.03 5.72 12.79
CA THR A 64 15.46 6.77 11.87
C THR A 64 15.86 8.05 12.62
N GLY A 65 15.36 8.25 13.84
CA GLY A 65 15.55 9.49 14.59
C GLY A 65 14.73 10.62 13.95
N SER A 66 15.40 11.58 13.31
CA SER A 66 14.72 12.70 12.65
C SER A 66 13.99 12.30 11.36
N GLY A 67 12.93 13.04 10.98
CA GLY A 67 12.17 12.78 9.75
C GLY A 67 12.99 12.86 8.45
N LYS A 68 14.09 13.61 8.42
CA LYS A 68 14.99 13.67 7.25
C LYS A 68 15.71 12.34 7.00
N ASN A 69 16.04 11.61 8.07
CA ASN A 69 16.66 10.30 7.97
C ASN A 69 15.67 9.24 7.49
N ALA A 70 14.39 9.35 7.87
CA ALA A 70 13.35 8.43 7.39
C ALA A 70 13.20 8.48 5.86
N VAL A 71 13.23 9.68 5.28
CA VAL A 71 13.20 9.86 3.82
C VAL A 71 14.39 9.21 3.14
N ARG A 72 15.59 9.32 3.73
CA ARG A 72 16.80 8.69 3.20
C ARG A 72 16.79 7.17 3.35
N LEU A 73 16.20 6.64 4.40
CA LEU A 73 16.19 5.20 4.71
C LEU A 73 15.03 4.45 4.02
N PHE A 74 13.92 5.13 3.74
CA PHE A 74 12.74 4.58 3.09
C PHE A 74 12.29 5.42 1.87
N PRO A 75 13.19 5.72 0.92
CA PRO A 75 12.92 6.66 -0.17
C PRO A 75 11.68 6.24 -0.96
N TRP A 76 11.55 4.95 -1.28
CA TRP A 76 10.44 4.45 -2.08
C TRP A 76 9.08 4.54 -1.40
N VAL A 77 8.99 4.36 -0.08
CA VAL A 77 7.72 4.55 0.65
C VAL A 77 7.30 6.02 0.56
N HIS A 78 8.23 6.95 0.79
CA HIS A 78 7.96 8.38 0.71
C HIS A 78 7.62 8.83 -0.71
N THR A 79 8.35 8.34 -1.73
CA THR A 79 8.06 8.59 -3.14
C THR A 79 6.67 8.06 -3.52
N LEU A 80 6.30 6.85 -3.10
CA LEU A 80 4.97 6.31 -3.35
C LEU A 80 3.87 7.16 -2.69
N ILE A 81 4.06 7.57 -1.44
CA ILE A 81 3.12 8.47 -0.76
C ILE A 81 2.98 9.80 -1.51
N ALA A 82 4.08 10.37 -1.99
CA ALA A 82 4.07 11.59 -2.80
C ALA A 82 3.35 11.39 -4.15
N ASN A 83 3.59 10.25 -4.82
CA ASN A 83 2.96 9.92 -6.10
C ASN A 83 1.46 9.71 -5.96
N VAL A 84 0.99 9.01 -4.93
CA VAL A 84 -0.45 8.85 -4.64
C VAL A 84 -1.09 10.21 -4.40
N LYS A 85 -0.43 11.05 -3.59
CA LYS A 85 -0.87 12.42 -3.30
C LYS A 85 -0.98 13.26 -4.57
N GLY A 86 -0.02 13.15 -5.49
CA GLY A 86 -0.04 13.84 -6.78
C GLY A 86 -1.13 13.31 -7.70
N ASN A 87 -1.23 11.98 -7.82
CA ASN A 87 -2.26 11.31 -8.64
C ASN A 87 -3.67 11.69 -8.18
N ILE A 88 -3.92 11.67 -6.87
CA ILE A 88 -5.21 12.06 -6.30
C ILE A 88 -5.57 13.50 -6.68
N ARG A 89 -4.62 14.44 -6.56
CA ARG A 89 -4.86 15.85 -6.87
C ARG A 89 -4.98 16.14 -8.37
N GLY A 90 -4.30 15.34 -9.21
CA GLY A 90 -4.24 15.58 -10.65
C GLY A 90 -5.36 14.90 -11.43
N VAL A 91 -5.79 13.71 -11.01
CA VAL A 91 -6.75 12.89 -11.78
C VAL A 91 -8.20 13.13 -11.35
N TYR A 92 -8.45 13.29 -10.04
CA TYR A 92 -9.81 13.37 -9.53
C TYR A 92 -10.21 14.82 -9.24
N HIS A 93 -11.41 15.21 -9.66
CA HIS A 93 -12.01 16.51 -9.31
C HIS A 93 -12.47 16.59 -7.85
N GLY A 94 -12.57 15.45 -7.16
CA GLY A 94 -12.88 15.35 -5.74
C GLY A 94 -12.60 13.94 -5.23
N VAL A 95 -12.26 13.83 -3.96
CA VAL A 95 -12.02 12.55 -3.27
C VAL A 95 -12.91 12.46 -2.05
N SER A 96 -13.66 11.37 -1.95
CA SER A 96 -14.45 11.03 -0.77
C SER A 96 -13.73 9.98 0.07
N ASP A 97 -13.79 10.14 1.40
CA ASP A 97 -13.23 9.16 2.35
C ASP A 97 -13.85 7.76 2.17
N LYS A 98 -15.14 7.72 1.79
CA LYS A 98 -15.85 6.49 1.43
C LYS A 98 -15.13 5.66 0.37
N HIS A 99 -14.55 6.33 -0.63
CA HIS A 99 -13.92 5.69 -1.77
C HIS A 99 -12.39 5.68 -1.67
N LEU A 100 -11.82 6.15 -0.56
CA LEU A 100 -10.38 6.25 -0.38
C LEU A 100 -9.67 4.90 -0.57
N SER A 101 -10.22 3.83 -0.02
CA SER A 101 -9.74 2.47 -0.25
C SER A 101 -9.67 2.09 -1.74
N ARG A 102 -10.64 2.53 -2.56
CA ARG A 102 -10.70 2.27 -4.00
C ARG A 102 -9.67 3.08 -4.78
N TYR A 103 -9.47 4.35 -4.44
CA TYR A 103 -8.41 5.18 -5.05
C TYR A 103 -7.02 4.62 -4.76
N LEU A 104 -6.78 4.18 -3.52
CA LEU A 104 -5.53 3.52 -3.15
C LEU A 104 -5.34 2.19 -3.88
N ALA A 105 -6.41 1.40 -4.03
CA ALA A 105 -6.39 0.15 -4.77
C ALA A 105 -6.11 0.36 -6.27
N GLU A 106 -6.70 1.37 -6.91
CA GLU A 106 -6.43 1.73 -8.30
C GLU A 106 -4.94 2.09 -8.48
N PHE A 107 -4.42 2.95 -7.61
CA PHE A 107 -3.01 3.34 -7.64
C PHE A 107 -2.09 2.12 -7.52
N CYS A 108 -2.33 1.24 -6.55
CA CYS A 108 -1.56 0.01 -6.38
C CYS A 108 -1.69 -0.92 -7.58
N TYR A 109 -2.89 -1.06 -8.16
CA TYR A 109 -3.14 -1.90 -9.33
C TYR A 109 -2.27 -1.47 -10.51
N ARG A 110 -2.25 -0.17 -10.81
CA ARG A 110 -1.46 0.44 -11.89
C ARG A 110 0.03 0.32 -11.60
N PHE A 111 0.47 0.70 -10.39
CA PHE A 111 1.88 0.64 -10.00
C PHE A 111 2.45 -0.78 -10.11
N ASN A 112 1.71 -1.78 -9.61
CA ASN A 112 2.15 -3.17 -9.60
C ASN A 112 2.16 -3.83 -10.99
N ARG A 113 1.48 -3.23 -11.97
CA ARG A 113 1.37 -3.77 -13.34
C ARG A 113 2.00 -2.87 -14.40
N ARG A 114 2.78 -1.85 -14.00
CA ARG A 114 3.39 -0.88 -14.91
C ARG A 114 4.34 -1.48 -15.96
N PHE A 115 4.86 -2.68 -15.72
CA PHE A 115 5.70 -3.41 -16.68
C PHE A 115 4.94 -4.46 -17.47
N TRP A 116 3.64 -4.63 -17.20
CA TRP A 116 2.74 -5.59 -17.86
C TRP A 116 1.61 -4.85 -18.58
N GLU A 117 1.92 -3.69 -19.15
CA GLU A 117 0.95 -2.81 -19.82
C GLU A 117 0.04 -3.53 -20.83
N PRO A 118 0.55 -4.42 -21.71
CA PRO A 118 -0.31 -5.12 -22.67
C PRO A 118 -1.36 -6.02 -22.02
N GLN A 119 -1.13 -6.46 -20.78
CA GLN A 119 -2.05 -7.33 -20.04
C GLN A 119 -2.98 -6.54 -19.12
N MET A 120 -2.75 -5.23 -18.93
CA MET A 120 -3.42 -4.44 -17.90
C MET A 120 -4.93 -4.35 -18.16
N PHE A 121 -5.32 -4.15 -19.41
CA PHE A 121 -6.73 -4.08 -19.83
C PHE A 121 -7.45 -5.42 -19.60
N ASN A 122 -6.94 -6.52 -20.16
CA ASN A 122 -7.57 -7.84 -20.03
C ASN A 122 -7.69 -8.28 -18.57
N ARG A 123 -6.67 -8.00 -17.75
CA ARG A 123 -6.72 -8.28 -16.30
C ARG A 123 -7.75 -7.42 -15.57
N MET A 124 -7.95 -6.17 -15.99
CA MET A 124 -8.96 -5.29 -15.41
C MET A 124 -10.36 -5.80 -15.74
N ILE A 125 -10.63 -6.16 -17.01
CA ILE A 125 -11.91 -6.76 -17.41
C ILE A 125 -12.16 -8.05 -16.62
N THR A 126 -11.15 -8.91 -16.48
CA THR A 126 -11.26 -10.12 -15.67
C THR A 126 -11.64 -9.80 -14.22
N ALA A 127 -11.01 -8.79 -13.60
CA ALA A 127 -11.37 -8.37 -12.25
C ALA A 127 -12.81 -7.82 -12.16
N CYS A 128 -13.25 -7.05 -13.16
CA CYS A 128 -14.63 -6.54 -13.24
C CYS A 128 -15.68 -7.65 -13.39
N LEU A 129 -15.36 -8.73 -14.10
CA LEU A 129 -16.25 -9.88 -14.27
C LEU A 129 -16.33 -10.77 -13.01
N ASN A 130 -15.28 -10.76 -12.18
CA ASN A 130 -15.19 -11.59 -10.98
C ASN A 130 -15.56 -10.86 -9.68
N THR A 131 -15.77 -9.54 -9.72
CA THR A 131 -16.22 -8.78 -8.54
C THR A 131 -17.72 -8.91 -8.35
N GLN A 132 -18.16 -8.82 -7.10
CA GLN A 132 -19.58 -8.68 -6.79
C GLN A 132 -20.12 -7.38 -7.40
N THR A 133 -21.33 -7.46 -7.95
CA THR A 133 -22.04 -6.31 -8.52
C THR A 133 -22.35 -5.28 -7.43
N VAL A 134 -22.13 -4.00 -7.72
CA VAL A 134 -22.44 -2.88 -6.83
C VAL A 134 -23.60 -2.09 -7.42
N THR A 135 -24.60 -1.78 -6.61
CA THR A 135 -25.75 -0.97 -7.01
C THR A 135 -25.40 0.52 -7.03
N PHE A 136 -26.16 1.32 -7.77
CA PHE A 136 -25.98 2.77 -7.79
C PHE A 136 -26.16 3.42 -6.40
N SER A 137 -27.05 2.85 -5.56
CA SER A 137 -27.24 3.33 -4.19
C SER A 137 -25.99 3.15 -3.34
N GLU A 138 -25.37 1.96 -3.40
CA GLU A 138 -24.12 1.66 -2.70
C GLU A 138 -22.95 2.50 -3.22
N LEU A 139 -22.98 2.94 -4.49
CA LEU A 139 -21.98 3.87 -5.02
C LEU A 139 -22.15 5.30 -4.48
N ARG A 140 -23.37 5.76 -4.17
CA ARG A 140 -23.61 7.15 -3.74
C ARG A 140 -23.61 7.41 -2.23
N GLN A 141 -24.02 6.45 -1.39
CA GLN A 141 -24.13 6.60 0.08
C GLN A 141 -22.79 6.71 0.80
#